data_AF-A0A2E0VYT4-F1
#
_entry.id   AF-A0A2E0VYT4-F1
#
_cell.length_a   1.000
_cell.length_b   1.000
_cell.length_c   1.000
_cell.angle_alpha   90.00
_cell.angle_beta   90.00
_cell.angle_gamma   90.00
#
_symmetry.space_group_name_H-M   'P 1'
#
loop_
_entity.id
_entity.type
_entity.pdbx_description
1 polymer ?
#
loop_
_entity_poly.entity_id
_entity_poly.type
_entity_poly.pdbx_seq_one_letter_code
_entity_poly.pdbx_strand_id
1 'polypeptide(L)'
;MKTNDTLEKLKIKSKWENVYWFSRMLISNDKYGSIGKDNSLLAVIASSLRIIESENKSSSSNDIIALQKMALKNLLLNRFKKAKSRLDRIQRLIRDLESELITPDDINTFILTCESIMIPINQAIENIPSNDKDFTLSIATSYLDIQGENGLATVINIWDDLGVKGCLTVERNEIIRAFSALRLLLSNDYKIEDFDKDVILTSFVQEFERRAAQKRKSRAGSSLEDVTTFILDYFKIKSAKAPAHFQADIEIDNWVKSKDGWLIGISCKRTLRERWKQVSSAESGILSKFKIKNVYHILTFDEDLSDDKITLLGNHRHIFYLPDNSRILNHAVNHIGLKEYVRPMSLFIEDLRKETN
;
A
#
# COMPACT_ATOMS: atom_id res chain seq x y z
N MET A 1 18.03 36.73 13.87
CA MET A 1 18.54 37.16 12.55
C MET A 1 19.39 36.12 11.81
N LYS A 2 20.19 35.26 12.45
CA LYS A 2 21.05 34.28 11.73
C LYS A 2 20.32 33.10 11.04
N THR A 3 19.07 32.81 11.42
CA THR A 3 18.33 31.64 10.91
C THR A 3 17.76 31.85 9.49
N ASN A 4 17.31 33.07 9.16
CA ASN A 4 16.75 33.38 7.83
C ASN A 4 17.82 33.43 6.73
N ASP A 5 19.01 33.97 7.02
CA ASP A 5 20.14 33.98 6.08
C ASP A 5 20.67 32.58 5.75
N THR A 6 20.48 31.62 6.65
CA THR A 6 20.90 30.22 6.43
C THR A 6 19.90 29.47 5.56
N LEU A 7 18.60 29.77 5.69
CA LEU A 7 17.54 29.19 4.86
C LEU A 7 17.57 29.72 3.42
N GLU A 8 17.85 31.02 3.23
CA GLU A 8 18.02 31.64 1.91
C GLU A 8 19.15 30.99 1.09
N LYS A 9 20.23 30.55 1.75
CA LYS A 9 21.36 29.87 1.10
C LYS A 9 21.09 28.40 0.74
N LEU A 10 20.04 27.80 1.29
CA LEU A 10 19.64 26.41 1.05
C LEU A 10 18.52 26.27 0.01
N LYS A 11 17.94 27.39 -0.46
CA LYS A 11 16.91 27.37 -1.50
C LYS A 11 17.48 26.92 -2.83
N ILE A 12 16.76 26.02 -3.49
CA ILE A 12 17.07 25.60 -4.85
C ILE A 12 16.81 26.79 -5.76
N LYS A 13 17.85 27.34 -6.38
CA LYS A 13 17.71 28.49 -7.29
C LYS A 13 17.32 28.04 -8.69
N SER A 14 16.18 27.36 -8.80
CA SER A 14 15.61 26.90 -10.07
C SER A 14 14.15 27.29 -10.13
N LYS A 15 13.72 27.86 -11.26
CA LYS A 15 12.29 28.12 -11.51
C LYS A 15 11.43 26.85 -11.49
N TRP A 16 12.06 25.69 -11.66
CA TRP A 16 11.41 24.38 -11.65
C TRP A 16 11.26 23.78 -10.25
N GLU A 17 11.75 24.44 -9.19
CA GLU A 17 11.53 23.99 -7.80
C GLU A 17 10.03 23.81 -7.51
N ASN A 18 9.19 24.66 -8.09
CA ASN A 18 7.74 24.63 -7.93
C ASN A 18 7.08 23.37 -8.51
N VAL A 19 7.76 22.59 -9.37
CA VAL A 19 7.23 21.30 -9.84
C VAL A 19 6.89 20.39 -8.65
N TYR A 20 7.81 20.25 -7.69
CA TYR A 20 7.57 19.47 -6.49
C TYR A 20 6.36 19.99 -5.71
N TRP A 21 6.32 21.29 -5.43
CA TRP A 21 5.26 21.88 -4.62
C TRP A 21 3.89 21.79 -5.30
N PHE A 22 3.82 22.03 -6.61
CA PHE A 22 2.59 21.83 -7.37
C PHE A 22 2.14 20.36 -7.35
N SER A 23 3.04 19.39 -7.52
CA SER A 23 2.69 17.97 -7.36
C SER A 23 2.08 17.68 -5.97
N ARG A 24 2.67 18.25 -4.91
CA ARG A 24 2.16 18.11 -3.54
C ARG A 24 0.80 18.78 -3.34
N MET A 25 0.58 19.94 -3.93
CA MET A 25 -0.71 20.63 -3.89
C MET A 25 -1.79 19.79 -4.58
N LEU A 26 -1.50 19.28 -5.78
CA LEU A 26 -2.46 18.52 -6.57
C LEU A 26 -2.90 17.22 -5.89
N ILE A 27 -2.01 16.53 -5.16
CA ILE A 27 -2.31 15.23 -4.56
C ILE A 27 -2.81 15.29 -3.11
N SER A 28 -2.69 16.44 -2.43
CA SER A 28 -3.10 16.58 -1.03
C SER A 28 -4.62 16.52 -0.88
N ASN A 29 -5.13 15.44 -0.29
CA ASN A 29 -6.56 15.28 -0.05
C ASN A 29 -7.07 16.24 1.03
N ASP A 30 -6.35 16.33 2.14
CA ASP A 30 -6.86 17.03 3.33
C ASP A 30 -6.84 18.55 3.14
N LYS A 31 -5.82 19.06 2.43
CA LYS A 31 -5.70 20.50 2.16
C LYS A 31 -6.41 20.93 0.88
N TYR A 32 -6.35 20.12 -0.18
CA TYR A 32 -6.71 20.54 -1.55
C TYR A 32 -7.63 19.59 -2.31
N GLY A 33 -8.12 18.53 -1.64
CA GLY A 33 -9.08 17.62 -2.24
C GLY A 33 -8.50 16.65 -3.28
N SER A 34 -7.18 16.49 -3.41
CA SER A 34 -6.54 15.44 -4.24
C SER A 34 -7.00 15.42 -5.71
N ILE A 35 -7.04 16.57 -6.38
CA ILE A 35 -7.44 16.65 -7.80
C ILE A 35 -6.44 15.99 -8.76
N GLY A 36 -5.18 15.86 -8.33
CA GLY A 36 -4.07 15.32 -9.11
C GLY A 36 -4.17 13.85 -9.49
N LYS A 37 -5.25 13.16 -9.08
CA LYS A 37 -5.57 11.79 -9.50
C LYS A 37 -6.46 11.73 -10.75
N ASP A 38 -7.05 12.85 -11.17
CA ASP A 38 -7.96 12.93 -12.31
C ASP A 38 -7.19 13.32 -13.58
N ASN A 39 -6.67 12.33 -14.31
CA ASN A 39 -5.90 12.53 -15.54
C ASN A 39 -6.65 13.39 -16.56
N SER A 40 -7.97 13.19 -16.69
CA SER A 40 -8.79 13.93 -17.64
C SER A 40 -8.84 15.41 -17.31
N LEU A 41 -9.02 15.75 -16.03
CA LEU A 41 -9.04 17.12 -15.55
C LEU A 41 -7.68 17.80 -15.73
N LEU A 42 -6.59 17.10 -15.39
CA LEU A 42 -5.23 17.62 -15.55
C LEU A 42 -4.91 17.95 -17.01
N ALA A 43 -5.29 17.08 -17.95
CA ALA A 43 -5.10 17.30 -19.38
C ALA A 43 -5.94 18.49 -19.89
N VAL A 44 -7.20 18.61 -19.45
CA VAL A 44 -8.07 19.74 -19.80
C VAL A 44 -7.52 21.05 -19.27
N ILE A 45 -7.02 21.07 -18.03
CA ILE A 45 -6.38 22.26 -17.45
C ILE A 45 -5.17 22.67 -18.29
N ALA A 46 -4.23 21.76 -18.51
CA ALA A 46 -3.00 22.07 -19.22
C ALA A 46 -3.25 22.56 -20.66
N SER A 47 -4.10 21.86 -21.41
CA SER A 47 -4.49 22.26 -22.78
C SER A 47 -5.18 23.63 -22.81
N SER A 48 -6.08 23.92 -21.87
CA SER A 48 -6.78 25.20 -21.80
C SER A 48 -5.82 26.37 -21.53
N LEU A 49 -4.84 26.18 -20.65
CA LEU A 49 -3.84 27.20 -20.35
C LEU A 49 -2.94 27.48 -21.57
N ARG A 50 -2.53 26.45 -22.32
CA ARG A 50 -1.77 26.60 -23.58
C ARG A 50 -2.58 27.31 -24.67
N ILE A 51 -3.85 26.96 -24.83
CA ILE A 51 -4.74 27.61 -25.83
C ILE A 51 -4.89 29.10 -25.52
N ILE A 52 -5.08 29.46 -24.25
CA ILE A 52 -5.19 30.87 -23.87
C ILE A 52 -3.92 31.65 -24.24
N GLU A 53 -2.74 31.08 -23.98
CA GLU A 53 -1.47 31.68 -24.39
C GLU A 53 -1.35 31.81 -25.91
N SER A 54 -1.74 30.78 -26.67
CA SER A 54 -1.59 30.77 -28.13
C SER A 54 -2.54 31.73 -28.85
N GLU A 55 -3.77 31.88 -28.37
CA GLU A 55 -4.81 32.74 -28.96
C GLU A 55 -4.65 34.22 -28.57
N ASN A 56 -3.89 34.53 -27.51
CA ASN A 56 -3.76 35.88 -26.97
C ASN A 56 -2.34 36.45 -27.09
N LYS A 57 -1.56 36.02 -28.08
CA LYS A 57 -0.15 36.45 -28.26
C LYS A 57 0.05 37.96 -28.39
N SER A 58 -0.97 38.70 -28.84
CA SER A 58 -0.94 40.17 -28.95
C SER A 58 -1.28 40.91 -27.66
N SER A 59 -1.77 40.20 -26.64
CA SER A 59 -2.15 40.77 -25.34
C SER A 59 -0.94 40.88 -24.42
N SER A 60 -1.04 41.69 -23.37
CA SER A 60 0.03 41.78 -22.36
C SER A 60 0.16 40.46 -21.59
N SER A 61 1.37 40.12 -21.14
CA SER A 61 1.59 38.89 -20.36
C SER A 61 0.73 38.84 -19.09
N ASN A 62 0.45 39.99 -18.47
CA ASN A 62 -0.41 40.07 -17.30
C ASN A 62 -1.86 39.71 -17.62
N ASP A 63 -2.38 40.13 -18.77
CA ASP A 63 -3.73 39.79 -19.20
C ASP A 63 -3.86 38.29 -19.51
N ILE A 64 -2.86 37.71 -20.17
CA ILE A 64 -2.81 36.26 -20.45
C ILE A 64 -2.83 35.46 -19.15
N ILE A 65 -2.01 35.83 -18.16
CA ILE A 65 -1.96 35.15 -16.86
C ILE A 65 -3.29 35.30 -16.12
N ALA A 66 -3.92 36.48 -16.17
CA ALA A 66 -5.24 36.69 -15.56
C ALA A 66 -6.31 35.79 -16.18
N LEU A 67 -6.33 35.67 -17.52
CA LEU A 67 -7.22 34.76 -18.24
C LEU A 67 -6.96 33.29 -17.88
N GLN A 68 -5.70 32.89 -17.79
CA GLN A 68 -5.26 31.55 -17.39
C GLN A 68 -5.73 31.19 -15.97
N LYS A 69 -5.52 32.09 -14.99
CA LYS A 69 -6.00 31.92 -13.60
C LYS A 69 -7.52 31.79 -13.56
N MET A 70 -8.23 32.64 -14.30
CA MET A 70 -9.70 32.61 -14.34
C MET A 70 -10.22 31.31 -14.97
N ALA A 71 -9.59 30.82 -16.04
CA ALA A 71 -9.92 29.55 -16.67
C ALA A 71 -9.70 28.38 -15.72
N LEU A 72 -8.54 28.32 -15.05
CA LEU A 72 -8.23 27.31 -14.04
C LEU A 72 -9.30 27.27 -12.93
N LYS A 73 -9.62 28.44 -12.37
CA LYS A 73 -10.67 28.59 -11.35
C LYS A 73 -12.01 28.07 -11.84
N ASN A 74 -12.44 28.46 -13.04
CA ASN A 74 -13.72 28.05 -13.61
C ASN A 74 -13.77 26.54 -13.86
N LEU A 75 -12.70 25.94 -14.40
CA LEU A 75 -12.62 24.49 -14.62
C LEU A 75 -12.76 23.72 -13.31
N LEU A 76 -12.02 24.12 -12.28
CA LEU A 76 -12.05 23.47 -10.97
C LEU A 76 -13.40 23.62 -10.27
N LEU A 77 -13.95 24.83 -10.19
CA LEU A 77 -15.24 25.06 -9.55
C LEU A 77 -16.38 24.33 -10.29
N ASN A 78 -16.37 24.32 -11.61
CA ASN A 78 -17.37 23.60 -12.40
C ASN A 78 -17.29 22.09 -12.22
N ARG A 79 -16.07 21.52 -12.19
CA ARG A 79 -15.86 20.08 -11.95
C ARG A 79 -16.40 19.64 -10.60
N PHE A 80 -16.21 20.46 -9.56
CA PHE A 80 -16.56 20.11 -8.18
C PHE A 80 -17.86 20.76 -7.67
N LYS A 81 -18.64 21.42 -8.53
CA LYS A 81 -19.89 22.13 -8.15
C LYS A 81 -20.90 21.26 -7.38
N LYS A 82 -20.95 19.95 -7.67
CA LYS A 82 -21.84 18.99 -7.01
C LYS A 82 -21.24 18.37 -5.74
N ALA A 83 -19.93 18.51 -5.52
CA ALA A 83 -19.20 17.91 -4.40
C ALA A 83 -19.01 18.93 -3.27
N LYS A 84 -20.11 19.29 -2.57
CA LYS A 84 -20.12 20.33 -1.52
C LYS A 84 -19.02 20.15 -0.47
N SER A 85 -18.74 18.92 -0.03
CA SER A 85 -17.70 18.60 0.96
C SER A 85 -16.25 18.76 0.48
N ARG A 86 -16.04 18.99 -0.82
CA ARG A 86 -14.71 19.25 -1.41
C ARG A 86 -14.53 20.72 -1.80
N LEU A 87 -15.62 21.48 -1.93
CA LEU A 87 -15.59 22.84 -2.50
C LEU A 87 -14.63 23.77 -1.76
N ASP A 88 -14.65 23.78 -0.42
CA ASP A 88 -13.78 24.65 0.39
C ASP A 88 -12.29 24.34 0.18
N ARG A 89 -11.94 23.06 0.04
CA ARG A 89 -10.57 22.61 -0.25
C ARG A 89 -10.14 22.99 -1.67
N ILE A 90 -11.05 22.93 -2.63
CA ILE A 90 -10.80 23.38 -4.01
C ILE A 90 -10.63 24.89 -4.07
N GLN A 91 -11.44 25.67 -3.34
CA GLN A 91 -11.28 27.12 -3.25
C GLN A 91 -9.95 27.50 -2.61
N ARG A 92 -9.54 26.77 -1.55
CA ARG A 92 -8.20 26.93 -0.96
C ARG A 92 -7.09 26.61 -1.96
N LEU A 93 -7.23 25.54 -2.75
CA LEU A 93 -6.27 25.22 -3.81
C LEU A 93 -6.15 26.35 -4.84
N ILE A 94 -7.29 26.86 -5.31
CA ILE A 94 -7.32 27.97 -6.29
C ILE A 94 -6.59 29.19 -5.73
N ARG A 95 -6.91 29.61 -4.50
CA ARG A 95 -6.29 30.78 -3.87
C ARG A 95 -4.78 30.61 -3.72
N ASP A 96 -4.34 29.44 -3.26
CA ASP A 96 -2.91 29.17 -3.06
C ASP A 96 -2.18 29.03 -4.41
N LEU A 97 -2.82 28.51 -5.48
CA LEU A 97 -2.25 28.53 -6.84
C LEU A 97 -2.18 29.95 -7.41
N GLU A 98 -3.19 30.79 -7.19
CA GLU A 98 -3.20 32.18 -7.65
C GLU A 98 -2.02 33.00 -7.08
N SER A 99 -1.56 32.69 -5.86
CA SER A 99 -0.38 33.32 -5.26
C SER A 99 0.95 32.83 -5.79
N GLU A 100 1.01 31.61 -6.35
CA GLU A 100 2.25 31.02 -6.89
C GLU A 100 2.39 31.21 -8.41
N LEU A 101 1.27 31.35 -9.13
CA LEU A 101 1.26 31.49 -10.59
C LEU A 101 1.43 32.95 -11.02
N ILE A 102 2.55 33.59 -10.70
CA ILE A 102 2.73 35.03 -10.91
C ILE A 102 3.23 35.35 -12.32
N THR A 103 4.08 34.50 -12.88
CA THR A 103 4.78 34.71 -14.14
C THR A 103 4.37 33.66 -15.19
N PRO A 104 4.67 33.90 -16.49
CA PRO A 104 4.46 32.88 -17.52
C PRO A 104 5.26 31.60 -17.25
N ASP A 105 6.44 31.73 -16.65
CA ASP A 105 7.28 30.59 -16.25
C ASP A 105 6.61 29.73 -15.17
N ASP A 106 5.89 30.34 -14.20
CA ASP A 106 5.15 29.60 -13.18
C ASP A 106 3.99 28.80 -13.79
N ILE A 107 3.28 29.40 -14.75
CA ILE A 107 2.21 28.72 -15.50
C ILE A 107 2.77 27.55 -16.30
N ASN A 108 3.89 27.75 -17.01
CA ASN A 108 4.56 26.69 -17.76
C ASN A 108 5.03 25.55 -16.84
N THR A 109 5.55 25.89 -15.66
CA THR A 109 5.94 24.94 -14.62
C THR A 109 4.73 24.13 -14.13
N PHE A 110 3.59 24.77 -13.93
CA PHE A 110 2.35 24.11 -13.53
C PHE A 110 1.77 23.20 -14.63
N ILE A 111 1.81 23.65 -15.89
CA ILE A 111 1.42 22.85 -17.07
C ILE A 111 2.29 21.60 -17.16
N LEU A 112 3.63 21.76 -17.08
CA LEU A 112 4.57 20.64 -17.08
C LEU A 112 4.28 19.68 -15.92
N THR A 113 3.98 20.20 -14.74
CA THR A 113 3.62 19.39 -13.58
C THR A 113 2.35 18.55 -13.84
N CYS A 114 1.33 19.13 -14.47
CA CYS A 114 0.11 18.40 -14.82
C CYS A 114 0.39 17.29 -15.84
N GLU A 115 1.01 17.64 -16.97
CA GLU A 115 1.14 16.76 -18.15
C GLU A 115 2.27 15.74 -18.04
N SER A 116 3.42 16.19 -17.55
CA SER A 116 4.67 15.41 -17.63
C SER A 116 5.07 14.78 -16.31
N ILE A 117 4.43 15.17 -15.20
CA ILE A 117 4.68 14.61 -13.87
C ILE A 117 3.46 13.83 -13.37
N MET A 118 2.34 14.51 -13.12
CA MET A 118 1.20 13.92 -12.43
C MET A 118 0.51 12.83 -13.25
N ILE A 119 0.24 13.08 -14.54
CA ILE A 119 -0.39 12.09 -15.42
C ILE A 119 0.47 10.82 -15.57
N PRO A 120 1.77 10.91 -15.90
CA PRO A 120 2.63 9.73 -15.98
C PRO A 120 2.75 8.98 -14.65
N ILE A 121 2.84 9.69 -13.51
CA ILE A 121 2.82 9.03 -12.19
C ILE A 121 1.49 8.29 -11.97
N ASN A 122 0.35 8.89 -12.32
CA ASN A 122 -0.95 8.22 -12.19
C ASN A 122 -0.98 6.91 -12.98
N GLN A 123 -0.57 6.95 -14.25
CA GLN A 123 -0.52 5.79 -15.13
C GLN A 123 0.45 4.72 -14.61
N ALA A 124 1.64 5.11 -14.20
CA ALA A 124 2.65 4.20 -13.66
C ALA A 124 2.14 3.52 -12.37
N ILE A 125 1.52 4.27 -11.46
CA ILE A 125 0.97 3.71 -10.21
C ILE A 125 -0.23 2.79 -10.48
N GLU A 126 -1.06 3.08 -11.49
CA GLU A 126 -2.19 2.24 -11.90
C GLU A 126 -1.72 0.88 -12.42
N ASN A 127 -0.67 0.87 -13.23
CA ASN A 127 -0.06 -0.34 -13.80
C ASN A 127 0.60 -1.26 -12.77
N ILE A 128 0.99 -0.73 -11.61
CA ILE A 128 1.52 -1.57 -10.54
C ILE A 128 0.37 -2.45 -10.01
N PRO A 129 0.49 -3.79 -9.98
CA PRO A 129 -0.56 -4.63 -9.46
C PRO A 129 -0.91 -4.29 -8.00
N SER A 130 -2.21 -4.30 -7.70
CA SER A 130 -2.70 -4.20 -6.32
C SER A 130 -2.55 -5.52 -5.56
N ASN A 131 -2.34 -6.64 -6.26
CA ASN A 131 -1.91 -7.93 -5.73
C ASN A 131 -1.25 -8.74 -6.86
N ASP A 132 -0.34 -9.65 -6.52
CA ASP A 132 0.19 -10.64 -7.48
C ASP A 132 -0.65 -11.94 -7.47
N LYS A 133 -1.93 -11.83 -7.11
CA LYS A 133 -2.77 -12.95 -6.69
C LYS A 133 -2.86 -14.02 -7.77
N ASP A 134 -3.05 -13.68 -9.03
CA ASP A 134 -3.24 -14.68 -10.11
C ASP A 134 -1.96 -15.47 -10.42
N PHE A 135 -0.80 -14.80 -10.43
CA PHE A 135 0.49 -15.45 -10.63
C PHE A 135 0.84 -16.35 -9.43
N THR A 136 0.66 -15.82 -8.23
CA THR A 136 0.90 -16.55 -6.99
C THR A 136 -0.06 -17.72 -6.82
N LEU A 137 -1.35 -17.56 -7.19
CA LEU A 137 -2.36 -18.61 -7.18
C LEU A 137 -1.96 -19.79 -8.08
N SER A 138 -1.55 -19.52 -9.33
CA SER A 138 -1.17 -20.57 -10.28
C SER A 138 0.04 -21.38 -9.80
N ILE A 139 1.06 -20.71 -9.29
CA ILE A 139 2.25 -21.37 -8.74
C ILE A 139 1.89 -22.12 -7.44
N ALA A 140 1.16 -21.49 -6.53
CA ALA A 140 0.74 -22.11 -5.27
C ALA A 140 -0.13 -23.35 -5.48
N THR A 141 -1.05 -23.30 -6.44
CA THR A 141 -1.89 -24.44 -6.86
C THR A 141 -1.01 -25.58 -7.34
N SER A 142 -0.01 -25.31 -8.19
CA SER A 142 0.90 -26.34 -8.70
C SER A 142 1.69 -27.03 -7.57
N TYR A 143 2.11 -26.28 -6.54
CA TYR A 143 2.77 -26.87 -5.37
C TYR A 143 1.82 -27.75 -4.56
N LEU A 144 0.59 -27.29 -4.29
CA LEU A 144 -0.38 -28.09 -3.54
C LEU A 144 -0.87 -29.32 -4.34
N ASP A 145 -0.98 -29.22 -5.66
CA ASP A 145 -1.36 -30.36 -6.52
C ASP A 145 -0.31 -31.48 -6.48
N ILE A 146 0.98 -31.11 -6.35
CA ILE A 146 2.09 -32.07 -6.30
C ILE A 146 2.35 -32.57 -4.87
N GLN A 147 2.36 -31.67 -3.89
CA GLN A 147 2.86 -31.94 -2.54
C GLN A 147 1.76 -32.03 -1.48
N GLY A 148 0.53 -31.65 -1.80
CA GLY A 148 -0.59 -31.60 -0.87
C GLY A 148 -0.27 -30.76 0.37
N GLU A 149 -0.60 -31.29 1.54
CA GLU A 149 -0.44 -30.61 2.83
C GLU A 149 1.04 -30.37 3.18
N ASN A 150 1.97 -31.19 2.68
CA ASN A 150 3.42 -30.98 2.86
C ASN A 150 3.94 -29.72 2.11
N GLY A 151 3.20 -29.24 1.11
CA GLY A 151 3.53 -28.03 0.36
C GLY A 151 3.16 -26.72 1.07
N LEU A 152 2.43 -26.78 2.20
CA LEU A 152 1.87 -25.59 2.85
C LEU A 152 2.92 -24.55 3.24
N ALA A 153 4.00 -24.95 3.90
CA ALA A 153 5.08 -24.04 4.31
C ALA A 153 5.72 -23.35 3.10
N THR A 154 5.93 -24.12 2.02
CA THR A 154 6.47 -23.61 0.75
C THR A 154 5.50 -22.61 0.12
N VAL A 155 4.21 -22.92 0.05
CA VAL A 155 3.18 -22.03 -0.49
C VAL A 155 3.10 -20.72 0.29
N ILE A 156 3.08 -20.76 1.62
CA ILE A 156 3.00 -19.55 2.44
C ILE A 156 4.24 -18.67 2.24
N ASN A 157 5.43 -19.27 2.21
CA ASN A 157 6.67 -18.54 1.96
C ASN A 157 6.76 -17.97 0.53
N ILE A 158 6.38 -18.76 -0.46
CA ILE A 158 6.32 -18.34 -1.87
C ILE A 158 5.31 -17.22 -2.05
N TRP A 159 4.15 -17.30 -1.41
CA TRP A 159 3.10 -16.30 -1.53
C TRP A 159 3.58 -14.94 -1.03
N ASP A 160 4.33 -14.96 0.07
CA ASP A 160 4.92 -13.78 0.67
C ASP A 160 6.14 -13.25 -0.12
N ASP A 161 7.04 -14.13 -0.57
CA ASP A 161 8.25 -13.72 -1.30
C ASP A 161 7.99 -13.35 -2.78
N LEU A 162 7.16 -14.11 -3.50
CA LEU A 162 6.79 -13.81 -4.89
C LEU A 162 5.85 -12.61 -4.97
N GLY A 163 4.91 -12.47 -4.03
CA GLY A 163 4.00 -11.32 -3.99
C GLY A 163 4.70 -9.99 -3.69
N VAL A 164 5.82 -10.01 -2.96
CA VAL A 164 6.63 -8.81 -2.72
C VAL A 164 7.60 -8.57 -3.87
N LYS A 165 8.32 -9.60 -4.35
CA LYS A 165 9.33 -9.45 -5.39
C LYS A 165 8.71 -9.14 -6.77
N GLY A 166 7.57 -9.73 -7.10
CA GLY A 166 6.82 -9.47 -8.34
C GLY A 166 6.35 -8.02 -8.39
N CYS A 167 5.57 -7.60 -7.39
CA CYS A 167 5.11 -6.23 -7.20
C CYS A 167 6.25 -5.20 -7.22
N LEU A 168 7.37 -5.46 -6.55
CA LEU A 168 8.53 -4.55 -6.54
C LEU A 168 9.23 -4.51 -7.90
N THR A 169 9.27 -5.62 -8.64
CA THR A 169 9.84 -5.66 -9.99
C THR A 169 8.99 -4.84 -10.95
N VAL A 170 7.66 -4.96 -10.88
CA VAL A 170 6.74 -4.13 -11.69
C VAL A 170 6.85 -2.66 -11.30
N GLU A 171 6.87 -2.35 -10.00
CA GLU A 171 7.09 -0.98 -9.47
C GLU A 171 8.38 -0.37 -10.02
N ARG A 172 9.48 -1.14 -10.01
CA ARG A 172 10.77 -0.72 -10.57
C ARG A 172 10.72 -0.51 -12.09
N ASN A 173 10.05 -1.37 -12.83
CA ASN A 173 9.91 -1.23 -14.28
C ASN A 173 9.09 0.01 -14.64
N GLU A 174 8.01 0.27 -13.91
CA GLU A 174 7.14 1.43 -14.13
C GLU A 174 7.86 2.75 -13.85
N ILE A 175 8.62 2.86 -12.74
CA ILE A 175 9.40 4.08 -12.48
C ILE A 175 10.50 4.28 -13.53
N ILE A 176 11.24 3.24 -13.92
CA ILE A 176 12.30 3.35 -14.94
C ILE A 176 11.72 3.82 -16.27
N ARG A 177 10.58 3.25 -16.69
CA ARG A 177 9.92 3.60 -17.95
C ARG A 177 9.47 5.05 -17.96
N ALA A 178 8.71 5.47 -16.94
CA ALA A 178 8.18 6.83 -16.85
C ALA A 178 9.29 7.88 -16.66
N PHE A 179 10.29 7.58 -15.82
CA PHE A 179 11.48 8.43 -15.63
C PHE A 179 12.26 8.59 -16.93
N SER A 180 12.48 7.51 -17.68
CA SER A 180 13.23 7.55 -18.94
C SER A 180 12.52 8.39 -20.01
N ALA A 181 11.19 8.28 -20.09
CA ALA A 181 10.38 9.09 -20.99
C ALA A 181 10.45 10.58 -20.63
N LEU A 182 10.31 10.92 -19.35
CA LEU A 182 10.45 12.30 -18.86
C LEU A 182 11.86 12.84 -19.14
N ARG A 183 12.91 12.07 -18.84
CA ARG A 183 14.29 12.48 -19.11
C ARG A 183 14.52 12.76 -20.59
N LEU A 184 14.00 11.93 -21.49
CA LEU A 184 14.11 12.15 -22.93
C LEU A 184 13.38 13.43 -23.36
N LEU A 185 12.16 13.66 -22.85
CA LEU A 185 11.40 14.88 -23.09
C LEU A 185 12.20 16.13 -22.69
N LEU A 186 12.74 16.14 -21.48
CA LEU A 186 13.53 17.26 -20.95
C LEU A 186 14.86 17.45 -21.70
N SER A 187 15.46 16.37 -22.20
CA SER A 187 16.70 16.44 -22.99
C SER A 187 16.50 17.07 -24.36
N ASN A 188 15.28 16.98 -24.90
CA ASN A 188 14.92 17.58 -26.18
C ASN A 188 14.57 19.08 -26.07
N ASP A 189 14.40 19.61 -24.86
CA ASP A 189 14.17 21.03 -24.62
C ASP A 189 15.49 21.74 -24.28
N TYR A 190 16.03 22.47 -25.25
CA TYR A 190 17.28 23.23 -25.10
C TYR A 190 17.19 24.38 -24.08
N LYS A 191 15.99 24.73 -23.61
CA LYS A 191 15.78 25.78 -22.61
C LYS A 191 15.90 25.28 -21.17
N ILE A 192 16.05 23.98 -20.96
CA ILE A 192 16.15 23.37 -19.63
C ILE A 192 17.60 22.94 -19.41
N GLU A 193 18.26 23.56 -18.45
CA GLU A 193 19.64 23.24 -18.07
C GLU A 193 19.71 21.91 -17.31
N ASP A 194 20.88 21.27 -17.27
CA ASP A 194 21.01 19.96 -16.63
C ASP A 194 20.64 19.96 -15.14
N PHE A 195 20.98 21.03 -14.42
CA PHE A 195 20.55 21.18 -13.02
C PHE A 195 19.02 21.26 -12.89
N ASP A 196 18.34 21.94 -13.81
CA ASP A 196 16.89 22.03 -13.84
C ASP A 196 16.25 20.68 -14.17
N LYS A 197 16.87 19.89 -15.07
CA LYS A 197 16.42 18.51 -15.33
C LYS A 197 16.47 17.67 -14.06
N ASP A 198 17.54 17.78 -13.27
CA ASP A 198 17.67 17.07 -12.00
C ASP A 198 16.59 17.49 -10.99
N VAL A 199 16.28 18.79 -10.91
CA VAL A 199 15.18 19.29 -10.05
C VAL A 199 13.84 18.69 -10.46
N ILE A 200 13.52 18.65 -11.75
CA ILE A 200 12.26 18.09 -12.26
C ILE A 200 12.21 16.56 -12.05
N LEU A 201 13.28 15.86 -12.40
CA LEU A 201 13.36 14.40 -12.30
C LEU A 201 13.31 13.92 -10.84
N THR A 202 13.96 14.61 -9.93
CA THR A 202 13.88 14.28 -8.49
C THR A 202 12.49 14.57 -7.93
N SER A 203 11.82 15.64 -8.36
CA SER A 203 10.42 15.92 -8.02
C SER A 203 9.49 14.77 -8.45
N PHE A 204 9.68 14.25 -9.66
CA PHE A 204 8.96 13.07 -10.17
C PHE A 204 9.18 11.84 -9.28
N VAL A 205 10.44 11.48 -9.00
CA VAL A 205 10.80 10.29 -8.22
C VAL A 205 10.25 10.38 -6.81
N GLN A 206 10.37 11.54 -6.15
CA GLN A 206 9.88 11.73 -4.79
C GLN A 206 8.37 11.52 -4.70
N GLU A 207 7.60 12.07 -5.64
CA GLU A 207 6.15 11.93 -5.64
C GLU A 207 5.71 10.51 -6.05
N PHE A 208 6.41 9.87 -6.99
CA PHE A 208 6.18 8.47 -7.34
C PHE A 208 6.39 7.56 -6.12
N GLU A 209 7.56 7.62 -5.48
CA GLU A 209 7.91 6.75 -4.34
C GLU A 209 6.96 6.94 -3.17
N ARG A 210 6.55 8.19 -2.90
CA ARG A 210 5.56 8.48 -1.87
C ARG A 210 4.25 7.74 -2.12
N ARG A 211 3.78 7.69 -3.37
CA ARG A 211 2.53 7.03 -3.76
C ARG A 211 2.67 5.52 -3.84
N ALA A 212 3.77 5.04 -4.38
CA ALA A 212 4.10 3.62 -4.43
C ALA A 212 4.17 3.05 -3.00
N ALA A 213 4.81 3.75 -2.06
CA ALA A 213 4.84 3.40 -0.65
C ALA A 213 3.44 3.35 -0.01
N GLN A 214 2.55 4.30 -0.34
CA GLN A 214 1.14 4.24 0.11
C GLN A 214 0.43 2.99 -0.42
N LYS A 215 0.64 2.64 -1.70
CA LYS A 215 0.09 1.41 -2.30
C LYS A 215 0.70 0.15 -1.68
N ARG A 216 1.99 0.15 -1.33
CA ARG A 216 2.65 -0.94 -0.59
C ARG A 216 2.04 -1.16 0.80
N LYS A 217 1.76 -0.08 1.54
CA LYS A 217 1.07 -0.17 2.85
C LYS A 217 -0.33 -0.79 2.73
N SER A 218 -1.07 -0.43 1.68
CA SER A 218 -2.38 -1.04 1.41
C SER A 218 -2.28 -2.54 1.08
N ARG A 219 -1.22 -2.97 0.39
CA ARG A 219 -0.97 -4.37 0.00
C ARG A 219 -0.59 -5.26 1.18
N ALA A 220 0.28 -4.76 2.06
CA ALA A 220 0.74 -5.49 3.23
C ALA A 220 -0.43 -5.90 4.15
N GLY A 221 -1.51 -5.12 4.19
CA GLY A 221 -2.70 -5.42 5.00
C GLY A 221 -3.61 -6.52 4.44
N SER A 222 -3.49 -6.95 3.17
CA SER A 222 -4.40 -7.93 2.54
C SER A 222 -3.75 -9.27 2.18
N SER A 223 -2.42 -9.34 2.10
CA SER A 223 -1.73 -10.51 1.52
C SER A 223 -1.78 -11.81 2.34
N LEU A 224 -1.85 -11.73 3.67
CA LEU A 224 -1.84 -12.92 4.56
C LEU A 224 -3.26 -13.49 4.81
N GLU A 225 -4.28 -12.63 4.82
CA GLU A 225 -5.67 -13.08 4.76
C GLU A 225 -5.95 -13.82 3.43
N ASP A 226 -5.37 -13.32 2.34
CA ASP A 226 -5.46 -13.93 1.00
C ASP A 226 -4.85 -15.34 0.96
N VAL A 227 -3.68 -15.58 1.57
CA VAL A 227 -3.05 -16.92 1.56
C VAL A 227 -3.84 -17.92 2.40
N THR A 228 -4.34 -17.50 3.57
CA THR A 228 -5.13 -18.39 4.43
C THR A 228 -6.46 -18.73 3.78
N THR A 229 -7.12 -17.75 3.16
CA THR A 229 -8.35 -17.98 2.39
C THR A 229 -8.10 -18.92 1.21
N PHE A 230 -7.03 -18.70 0.45
CA PHE A 230 -6.65 -19.59 -0.65
C PHE A 230 -6.44 -21.03 -0.19
N ILE A 231 -5.68 -21.25 0.88
CA ILE A 231 -5.41 -22.59 1.43
C ILE A 231 -6.73 -23.28 1.81
N LEU A 232 -7.61 -22.59 2.53
CA LEU A 232 -8.90 -23.14 2.94
C LEU A 232 -9.78 -23.48 1.72
N ASP A 233 -9.86 -22.59 0.74
CA ASP A 233 -10.65 -22.81 -0.48
C ASP A 233 -10.10 -23.99 -1.30
N TYR A 234 -8.77 -24.09 -1.44
CA TYR A 234 -8.11 -25.19 -2.15
C TYR A 234 -8.46 -26.55 -1.52
N PHE A 235 -8.39 -26.65 -0.19
CA PHE A 235 -8.73 -27.86 0.54
C PHE A 235 -10.24 -28.02 0.84
N LYS A 236 -11.08 -27.13 0.30
CA LYS A 236 -12.54 -27.12 0.42
C LYS A 236 -13.03 -27.01 1.87
N ILE A 237 -12.31 -26.28 2.71
CA ILE A 237 -12.69 -25.95 4.09
C ILE A 237 -13.45 -24.63 4.10
N LYS A 238 -14.68 -24.65 4.63
CA LYS A 238 -15.54 -23.47 4.61
C LYS A 238 -15.20 -22.48 5.71
N SER A 239 -14.81 -21.28 5.31
CA SER A 239 -14.64 -20.13 6.22
C SER A 239 -15.95 -19.71 6.87
N ALA A 240 -15.84 -19.19 8.09
CA ALA A 240 -16.92 -18.66 8.90
C ALA A 240 -16.79 -17.14 9.06
N LYS A 241 -17.86 -16.49 9.54
CA LYS A 241 -17.79 -15.08 9.89
C LYS A 241 -17.11 -14.90 11.24
N ALA A 242 -16.35 -13.83 11.38
CA ALA A 242 -15.78 -13.41 12.66
C ALA A 242 -16.89 -13.22 13.72
N PRO A 243 -16.60 -13.51 15.01
CA PRO A 243 -17.54 -13.27 16.08
C PRO A 243 -17.80 -11.76 16.25
N ALA A 244 -19.06 -11.38 16.40
CA ALA A 244 -19.44 -9.98 16.58
C ALA A 244 -18.78 -9.39 17.84
N HIS A 245 -18.25 -8.17 17.72
CA HIS A 245 -17.57 -7.44 18.80
C HIS A 245 -16.34 -8.13 19.39
N PHE A 246 -15.77 -9.12 18.70
CA PHE A 246 -14.46 -9.66 19.05
C PHE A 246 -13.38 -8.66 18.61
N GLN A 247 -13.09 -7.70 19.48
CA GLN A 247 -11.85 -6.92 19.42
C GLN A 247 -10.82 -7.67 20.24
N ALA A 248 -10.05 -8.52 19.58
CA ALA A 248 -8.99 -9.26 20.24
C ALA A 248 -7.66 -8.54 20.14
N ASP A 249 -6.84 -8.76 21.16
CA ASP A 249 -5.41 -8.46 21.17
C ASP A 249 -4.60 -9.38 20.23
N ILE A 250 -5.27 -10.30 19.53
CA ILE A 250 -4.70 -11.24 18.55
C ILE A 250 -5.31 -10.94 17.18
N GLU A 251 -4.46 -10.74 16.18
CA GLU A 251 -4.88 -10.63 14.79
C GLU A 251 -5.25 -12.03 14.24
N ILE A 252 -6.52 -12.20 13.89
CA ILE A 252 -7.07 -13.43 13.30
C ILE A 252 -7.40 -13.17 11.84
N ASP A 253 -6.73 -13.88 10.94
CA ASP A 253 -6.84 -13.69 9.50
C ASP A 253 -8.02 -14.47 8.89
N ASN A 254 -8.44 -15.58 9.50
CA ASN A 254 -9.62 -16.33 9.07
C ASN A 254 -10.31 -17.08 10.22
N TRP A 255 -11.55 -17.48 10.01
CA TRP A 255 -12.37 -18.21 10.97
C TRP A 255 -12.93 -19.48 10.34
N VAL A 256 -12.96 -20.56 11.11
CA VAL A 256 -13.61 -21.81 10.71
C VAL A 256 -14.58 -22.24 11.81
N LYS A 257 -15.73 -22.80 11.43
CA LYS A 257 -16.73 -23.28 12.39
C LYS A 257 -16.59 -24.79 12.57
N SER A 258 -16.38 -25.24 13.81
CA SER A 258 -16.33 -26.67 14.16
C SER A 258 -17.73 -27.28 14.22
N LYS A 259 -17.78 -28.63 14.25
CA LYS A 259 -19.01 -29.42 14.31
C LYS A 259 -19.87 -29.17 15.55
N ASP A 260 -19.24 -28.83 16.68
CA ASP A 260 -19.91 -28.41 17.92
C ASP A 260 -20.41 -26.95 17.88
N GLY A 261 -20.21 -26.26 16.77
CA GLY A 261 -20.66 -24.90 16.52
C GLY A 261 -19.76 -23.81 17.09
N TRP A 262 -18.63 -24.18 17.71
CA TRP A 262 -17.59 -23.24 18.14
C TRP A 262 -16.76 -22.76 16.94
N LEU A 263 -15.94 -21.73 17.18
CA LEU A 263 -15.07 -21.14 16.17
C LEU A 263 -13.61 -21.51 16.43
N ILE A 264 -12.86 -21.74 15.36
CA ILE A 264 -11.40 -21.83 15.36
C ILE A 264 -10.90 -20.59 14.63
N GLY A 265 -10.11 -19.76 15.33
CA GLY A 265 -9.44 -18.62 14.73
C GLY A 265 -8.13 -19.06 14.10
N ILE A 266 -7.83 -18.62 12.89
CA ILE A 266 -6.58 -18.91 12.19
C ILE A 266 -5.80 -17.60 12.05
N SER A 267 -4.57 -17.60 12.57
CA SER A 267 -3.60 -16.53 12.43
C SER A 267 -2.43 -17.04 11.60
N CYS A 268 -2.14 -16.42 10.48
CA CYS A 268 -1.03 -16.77 9.59
C CYS A 268 -0.03 -15.61 9.57
N LYS A 269 1.17 -15.82 10.12
CA LYS A 269 2.19 -14.77 10.27
C LYS A 269 3.56 -15.33 9.90
N ARG A 270 4.46 -14.46 9.44
CA ARG A 270 5.89 -14.82 9.30
C ARG A 270 6.50 -15.12 10.67
N THR A 271 6.36 -14.20 11.63
CA THR A 271 6.95 -14.24 12.98
C THR A 271 5.97 -13.66 13.99
N LEU A 272 5.99 -14.12 15.25
CA LEU A 272 5.06 -13.64 16.29
C LEU A 272 5.54 -12.34 16.99
N ARG A 273 6.86 -12.13 17.04
CA ARG A 273 7.62 -11.03 17.65
C ARG A 273 7.18 -10.65 19.06
N GLU A 274 6.89 -9.37 19.32
CA GLU A 274 6.36 -8.83 20.57
C GLU A 274 4.82 -8.81 20.63
N ARG A 275 4.14 -9.10 19.52
CA ARG A 275 2.67 -8.97 19.40
C ARG A 275 1.91 -9.93 20.32
N TRP A 276 2.52 -11.06 20.71
CA TRP A 276 1.97 -11.97 21.72
C TRP A 276 1.75 -11.32 23.09
N LYS A 277 2.45 -10.23 23.42
CA LYS A 277 2.32 -9.59 24.74
C LYS A 277 0.93 -8.98 24.96
N GLN A 278 0.29 -8.53 23.89
CA GLN A 278 -1.09 -8.02 23.93
C GLN A 278 -2.05 -9.17 24.27
N VAL A 279 -1.75 -10.37 23.78
CA VAL A 279 -2.54 -11.59 24.00
C VAL A 279 -2.41 -12.12 25.43
N SER A 280 -1.21 -12.05 26.01
CA SER A 280 -0.95 -12.56 27.35
C SER A 280 -1.64 -11.78 28.48
N SER A 281 -2.11 -10.57 28.21
CA SER A 281 -2.89 -9.78 29.17
C SER A 281 -4.38 -10.15 29.21
N ALA A 282 -4.85 -10.99 28.31
CA ALA A 282 -6.24 -11.40 28.21
C ALA A 282 -6.56 -12.56 29.19
N GLU A 283 -7.65 -12.43 29.96
CA GLU A 283 -8.15 -13.55 30.77
C GLU A 283 -8.48 -14.77 29.89
N SER A 284 -8.13 -15.98 30.36
CA SER A 284 -8.36 -17.26 29.67
C SER A 284 -9.83 -17.51 29.28
N GLY A 285 -10.78 -16.82 29.92
CA GLY A 285 -12.21 -16.86 29.64
C GLY A 285 -12.66 -16.06 28.40
N ILE A 286 -11.83 -15.17 27.84
CA ILE A 286 -12.22 -14.31 26.71
C ILE A 286 -12.60 -15.14 25.48
N LEU A 287 -11.80 -16.14 25.12
CA LEU A 287 -12.13 -17.01 23.98
C LEU A 287 -13.46 -17.75 24.20
N SER A 288 -13.75 -18.19 25.42
CA SER A 288 -15.03 -18.87 25.74
C SER A 288 -16.23 -17.94 25.58
N LYS A 289 -16.11 -16.66 25.95
CA LYS A 289 -17.17 -15.65 25.78
C LYS A 289 -17.64 -15.52 24.33
N PHE A 290 -16.72 -15.70 23.38
CA PHE A 290 -17.00 -15.62 21.95
C PHE A 290 -17.16 -16.99 21.27
N LYS A 291 -17.30 -18.07 22.05
CA LYS A 291 -17.39 -19.46 21.56
C LYS A 291 -16.21 -19.85 20.67
N ILE A 292 -15.01 -19.38 21.01
CA ILE A 292 -13.77 -19.73 20.32
C ILE A 292 -13.16 -20.93 21.04
N LYS A 293 -12.96 -22.01 20.27
CA LYS A 293 -12.42 -23.29 20.75
C LYS A 293 -10.91 -23.18 20.91
N ASN A 294 -10.23 -22.79 19.83
CA ASN A 294 -8.79 -22.61 19.76
C ASN A 294 -8.42 -21.46 18.81
N VAL A 295 -7.18 -20.98 18.94
CA VAL A 295 -6.53 -20.14 17.94
C VAL A 295 -5.33 -20.88 17.37
N TYR A 296 -5.34 -21.13 16.06
CA TYR A 296 -4.28 -21.80 15.32
C TYR A 296 -3.35 -20.76 14.70
N HIS A 297 -2.07 -20.81 15.07
CA HIS A 297 -1.01 -19.92 14.59
C HIS A 297 -0.17 -20.68 13.57
N ILE A 298 -0.26 -20.30 12.31
CA ILE A 298 0.60 -20.81 11.24
C ILE A 298 1.79 -19.85 11.13
N LEU A 299 2.98 -20.34 11.44
CA LEU A 299 4.20 -19.53 11.45
C LEU A 299 5.23 -20.12 10.50
N THR A 300 5.83 -19.29 9.65
CA THR A 300 6.89 -19.75 8.71
C THR A 300 8.31 -19.47 9.19
N PHE A 301 8.49 -18.47 10.07
CA PHE A 301 9.74 -18.17 10.74
C PHE A 301 9.49 -18.17 12.25
N ASP A 302 10.03 -19.18 12.90
CA ASP A 302 9.68 -19.54 14.27
C ASP A 302 10.81 -19.31 15.26
N GLU A 303 12.01 -18.91 14.83
CA GLU A 303 13.18 -18.67 15.70
C GLU A 303 12.92 -17.69 16.86
N ASP A 304 11.84 -16.90 16.82
CA ASP A 304 11.43 -16.02 17.90
C ASP A 304 10.41 -16.63 18.89
N LEU A 305 9.97 -17.87 18.69
CA LEU A 305 9.16 -18.64 19.63
C LEU A 305 10.07 -19.25 20.71
N SER A 306 9.98 -18.70 21.91
CA SER A 306 10.56 -19.33 23.10
C SER A 306 9.54 -20.24 23.79
N ASP A 307 10.04 -21.18 24.59
CA ASP A 307 9.21 -22.08 25.42
C ASP A 307 8.21 -21.32 26.29
N ASP A 308 8.62 -20.17 26.83
CA ASP A 308 7.74 -19.29 27.61
C ASP A 308 6.56 -18.76 26.77
N LYS A 309 6.81 -18.35 25.52
CA LYS A 309 5.75 -17.87 24.62
C LYS A 309 4.78 -19.01 24.27
N ILE A 310 5.33 -20.17 23.94
CA ILE A 310 4.56 -21.36 23.58
C ILE A 310 3.67 -21.78 24.75
N THR A 311 4.26 -21.91 25.95
CA THR A 311 3.55 -22.35 27.15
C THR A 311 2.46 -21.36 27.55
N LEU A 312 2.78 -20.07 27.58
CA LEU A 312 1.84 -19.03 27.98
C LEU A 312 0.62 -19.01 27.04
N LEU A 313 0.84 -18.92 25.73
CA LEU A 313 -0.25 -18.91 24.76
C LEU A 313 -0.97 -20.25 24.68
N GLY A 314 -0.23 -21.36 24.82
CA GLY A 314 -0.78 -22.71 24.88
C GLY A 314 -1.82 -22.87 26.00
N ASN A 315 -1.51 -22.34 27.19
CA ASN A 315 -2.46 -22.29 28.31
C ASN A 315 -3.74 -21.49 27.99
N HIS A 316 -3.69 -20.59 27.01
CA HIS A 316 -4.84 -19.85 26.50
C HIS A 316 -5.51 -20.50 25.28
N ARG A 317 -5.26 -21.79 25.01
CA ARG A 317 -5.82 -22.59 23.89
C ARG A 317 -5.30 -22.20 22.51
N HIS A 318 -4.06 -21.69 22.46
CA HIS A 318 -3.36 -21.46 21.20
C HIS A 318 -2.61 -22.72 20.78
N ILE A 319 -2.57 -23.00 19.47
CA ILE A 319 -1.79 -24.09 18.87
C ILE A 319 -0.94 -23.51 17.77
N PHE A 320 0.34 -23.86 17.74
CA PHE A 320 1.32 -23.41 16.75
C PHE A 320 1.56 -24.50 15.72
N TYR A 321 1.41 -24.15 14.44
CA TYR A 321 1.73 -24.97 13.30
C TYR A 321 3.02 -24.42 12.67
N LEU A 322 4.10 -25.18 12.77
CA LEU A 322 5.45 -24.78 12.34
C LEU A 322 5.91 -25.62 11.15
N PRO A 323 6.84 -25.13 10.30
CA PRO A 323 7.33 -25.90 9.16
C PRO A 323 7.86 -27.25 9.64
N ASP A 324 7.61 -28.31 8.88
CA ASP A 324 7.92 -29.68 9.32
C ASP A 324 9.42 -29.93 9.59
N ASN A 325 10.29 -29.11 9.00
CA ASN A 325 11.73 -29.11 9.23
C ASN A 325 12.19 -28.18 10.36
N SER A 326 11.28 -27.56 11.11
CA SER A 326 11.58 -26.61 12.17
C SER A 326 12.39 -27.24 13.30
N ARG A 327 13.42 -26.52 13.75
CA ARG A 327 14.19 -26.87 14.95
C ARG A 327 13.35 -26.79 16.22
N ILE A 328 12.46 -25.80 16.32
CA ILE A 328 11.60 -25.58 17.49
C ILE A 328 10.51 -26.64 17.57
N LEU A 329 9.93 -27.04 16.44
CA LEU A 329 9.02 -28.18 16.37
C LEU A 329 9.70 -29.45 16.90
N ASN A 330 10.89 -29.77 16.39
CA ASN A 330 11.66 -30.94 16.83
C ASN A 330 11.97 -30.90 18.33
N HIS A 331 12.24 -29.72 18.88
CA HIS A 331 12.42 -29.55 20.32
C HIS A 331 11.10 -29.77 21.08
N ALA A 332 10.03 -29.08 20.68
CA ALA A 332 8.74 -29.06 21.36
C ALA A 332 8.05 -30.43 21.39
N VAL A 333 8.12 -31.21 20.30
CA VAL A 333 7.53 -32.55 20.21
C VAL A 333 8.13 -33.52 21.23
N ASN A 334 9.42 -33.34 21.55
CA ASN A 334 10.12 -34.14 22.55
C ASN A 334 9.96 -33.59 23.98
N HIS A 335 9.39 -32.39 24.14
CA HIS A 335 9.21 -31.75 25.43
C HIS A 335 7.80 -32.02 26.00
N ILE A 336 7.75 -32.60 27.20
CA ILE A 336 6.50 -33.07 27.84
C ILE A 336 5.42 -31.99 27.90
N GLY A 337 5.81 -30.74 28.18
CA GLY A 337 4.88 -29.62 28.32
C GLY A 337 4.58 -28.82 27.04
N LEU A 338 5.36 -28.99 25.95
CA LEU A 338 5.20 -28.17 24.74
C LEU A 338 4.54 -28.91 23.58
N LYS A 339 4.68 -30.24 23.55
CA LYS A 339 4.16 -31.11 22.48
C LYS A 339 2.65 -30.97 22.21
N GLU A 340 1.88 -30.55 23.22
CA GLU A 340 0.43 -30.35 23.10
C GLU A 340 0.07 -29.05 22.36
N TYR A 341 1.00 -28.09 22.32
CA TYR A 341 0.80 -26.74 21.79
C TYR A 341 1.48 -26.50 20.45
N VAL A 342 2.36 -27.41 20.01
CA VAL A 342 3.13 -27.26 18.77
C VAL A 342 2.94 -28.48 17.88
N ARG A 343 2.61 -28.26 16.61
CA ARG A 343 2.33 -29.30 15.62
C ARG A 343 3.06 -29.01 14.30
N PRO A 344 3.39 -30.03 13.51
CA PRO A 344 3.87 -29.83 12.13
C PRO A 344 2.79 -29.16 11.29
N MET A 345 3.21 -28.26 10.41
CA MET A 345 2.32 -27.49 9.54
C MET A 345 1.57 -28.38 8.55
N SER A 346 2.16 -29.49 8.13
CA SER A 346 1.47 -30.49 7.30
C SER A 346 0.19 -31.04 7.95
N LEU A 347 0.11 -31.11 9.28
CA LEU A 347 -1.11 -31.59 9.96
C LEU A 347 -2.22 -30.55 10.08
N PHE A 348 -1.97 -29.29 9.68
CA PHE A 348 -2.91 -28.19 9.83
C PHE A 348 -4.28 -28.48 9.20
N ILE A 349 -4.28 -28.97 7.96
CA ILE A 349 -5.52 -29.24 7.21
C ILE A 349 -6.23 -30.47 7.75
N GLU A 350 -5.48 -31.53 8.08
CA GLU A 350 -6.04 -32.73 8.69
C GLU A 350 -6.72 -32.40 10.03
N ASP A 351 -6.09 -31.59 10.87
CA ASP A 351 -6.63 -31.20 12.17
C ASP A 351 -7.87 -30.31 12.03
N LEU A 352 -7.89 -29.38 11.08
CA LEU A 352 -9.11 -28.64 10.76
C LEU A 352 -10.24 -29.57 10.31
N ARG A 353 -9.95 -30.54 9.44
CA ARG A 353 -10.97 -31.52 9.00
C ARG A 353 -11.55 -32.32 10.16
N LYS A 354 -10.73 -32.73 11.14
CA LYS A 354 -11.23 -33.46 12.33
C LYS A 354 -12.22 -32.63 13.16
N GLU A 355 -12.04 -31.31 13.15
CA GLU A 355 -12.87 -30.35 13.87
C GLU A 355 -14.14 -29.94 13.10
N THR A 356 -14.08 -29.90 11.76
CA THR A 356 -15.19 -29.44 10.90
C THR A 356 -16.07 -30.55 10.36
N ASN A 357 -15.55 -31.77 10.23
CA ASN A 357 -16.27 -32.92 9.66
C ASN A 357 -17.10 -33.68 10.70
#